data_AF-A0A2S8X9G9-F1
#
_entry.id   AF-A0A2S8X9G9-F1
#
_cell.length_a   1.000
_cell.length_b   1.000
_cell.length_c   1.000
_cell.angle_alpha   90.00
_cell.angle_beta   90.00
_cell.angle_gamma   90.00
#
_symmetry.space_group_name_H-M   'P 1'
#
loop_
_entity.id
_entity.type
_entity.pdbx_description
1 polymer ?
#
loop_
_entity_poly.entity_id
_entity_poly.type
_entity_poly.pdbx_seq_one_letter_code
_entity_poly.pdbx_strand_id
1 'polypeptide(L)'
;MLVNAVQRYMVLGLIFIGIFFTALIVLERIEGYHITTTEYYGLRNLGGLIYILSLILGFGHYLVAFYIVILIPISWLLRKYVCFPMMRTFIYMIGFGWGGLWVFDLMYNPYFVNGYHLNRMTSIWIFAIAGLVYGLVENKIWRRGQMQNKQKAT
;
A
#
# COMPACT_ATOMS: atom_id res chain seq x y z
N MET A 1 -10.97 -10.33 24.67
CA MET A 1 -10.71 -10.82 23.30
C MET A 1 -10.74 -9.73 22.22
N LEU A 2 -11.64 -8.74 22.29
CA LEU A 2 -11.78 -7.67 21.27
C LEU A 2 -10.54 -6.76 21.14
N VAL A 3 -9.91 -6.40 22.26
CA VAL A 3 -8.74 -5.51 22.30
C VAL A 3 -7.57 -6.05 21.47
N ASN A 4 -7.34 -7.37 21.50
CA ASN A 4 -6.30 -8.02 20.69
C ASN A 4 -6.58 -7.96 19.18
N ALA A 5 -7.85 -7.97 18.77
CA ALA A 5 -8.21 -7.89 17.35
C ALA A 5 -8.08 -6.46 16.83
N VAL A 6 -8.62 -5.49 17.57
CA VAL A 6 -8.52 -4.06 17.23
C VAL A 6 -7.06 -3.63 17.17
N GLN A 7 -6.25 -4.00 18.16
CA GLN A 7 -4.82 -3.68 18.18
C GLN A 7 -4.07 -4.26 16.97
N ARG A 8 -4.41 -5.48 16.53
CA ARG A 8 -3.80 -6.07 15.32
C ARG A 8 -4.14 -5.28 14.06
N TYR A 9 -5.39 -4.85 13.91
CA TYR A 9 -5.80 -4.00 12.78
C TYR A 9 -5.16 -2.61 12.86
N MET A 10 -4.94 -2.04 14.04
CA MET A 10 -4.19 -0.77 14.16
C MET A 10 -2.73 -0.93 13.73
N VAL A 11 -2.06 -1.99 14.19
CA VAL A 11 -0.68 -2.30 13.79
C VAL A 11 -0.58 -2.56 12.29
N LEU A 12 -1.52 -3.30 11.71
CA LEU A 12 -1.59 -3.53 10.26
C LEU A 12 -1.83 -2.23 9.48
N GLY A 13 -2.58 -1.28 10.04
CA GLY A 13 -2.80 0.03 9.44
C GLY A 13 -1.51 0.84 9.35
N LEU A 14 -0.74 0.90 10.44
CA LEU A 14 0.57 1.56 10.43
C LEU A 14 1.54 0.92 9.44
N ILE A 15 1.56 -0.41 9.37
CA ILE A 15 2.40 -1.15 8.43
C ILE A 15 1.96 -0.87 6.98
N PHE A 16 0.66 -0.88 6.71
CA PHE A 16 0.10 -0.55 5.41
C PHE A 16 0.51 0.85 4.97
N ILE A 17 0.40 1.84 5.84
CA ILE A 17 0.83 3.22 5.58
C ILE A 17 2.31 3.26 5.18
N GLY A 18 3.18 2.60 5.96
CA GLY A 18 4.61 2.55 5.67
C GLY A 18 4.93 1.88 4.32
N ILE A 19 4.29 0.74 4.03
CA ILE A 19 4.44 0.02 2.77
C ILE A 19 3.99 0.88 1.59
N PHE A 20 2.83 1.54 1.72
CA PHE A 20 2.26 2.34 0.65
C PHE A 20 3.10 3.58 0.34
N PHE A 21 3.54 4.34 1.35
CA PHE A 21 4.42 5.48 1.10
C PHE A 21 5.76 5.05 0.51
N THR A 22 6.30 3.92 0.94
CA THR A 22 7.52 3.37 0.32
C THR A 22 7.28 3.07 -1.16
N ALA A 23 6.14 2.47 -1.51
CA ALA A 23 5.76 2.21 -2.90
C ALA A 23 5.62 3.51 -3.72
N LEU A 24 4.99 4.56 -3.18
CA LEU A 24 4.89 5.88 -3.82
C LEU A 24 6.26 6.49 -4.08
N ILE A 25 7.17 6.43 -3.11
CA ILE A 25 8.53 6.98 -3.26
C ILE A 25 9.32 6.19 -4.30
N VAL A 26 9.19 4.86 -4.33
CA VAL A 26 9.84 4.01 -5.32
C VAL A 26 9.29 4.30 -6.72
N LEU A 27 7.97 4.41 -6.88
CA LEU A 27 7.36 4.78 -8.15
C LEU A 27 7.84 6.16 -8.62
N GLU A 28 7.87 7.13 -7.71
CA GLU A 28 8.38 8.46 -8.00
C GLU A 28 9.85 8.45 -8.43
N ARG A 29 10.66 7.62 -7.77
CA ARG A 29 12.08 7.50 -8.10
C ARG A 29 12.31 6.86 -9.48
N ILE A 30 11.44 5.96 -9.90
CA ILE A 30 11.55 5.23 -11.17
C ILE A 30 10.94 6.04 -12.32
N GLU A 31 9.71 6.51 -12.17
CA GLU A 31 8.96 7.20 -13.24
C GLU A 31 9.07 8.72 -13.11
N GLY A 32 8.84 9.27 -11.92
CA GLY A 32 8.86 10.72 -11.69
C GLY A 32 10.20 11.40 -12.02
N TYR A 33 11.32 10.67 -11.91
CA TYR A 33 12.64 11.20 -12.26
C TYR A 33 12.86 11.38 -13.76
N HIS A 34 12.06 10.74 -14.61
CA HIS A 34 12.09 10.99 -16.05
C HIS A 34 11.56 12.38 -16.38
N ILE A 35 10.67 12.94 -15.57
CA ILE A 35 10.10 14.27 -15.79
C ILE A 35 11.14 15.33 -15.43
N THR A 36 11.60 16.05 -16.46
CA THR A 36 12.72 16.98 -16.31
C THR A 36 12.35 18.46 -16.20
N THR A 37 11.07 18.80 -16.33
CA THR A 37 10.59 20.20 -16.24
C THR A 37 10.63 20.73 -14.82
N THR A 38 10.63 22.05 -14.65
CA THR A 38 10.44 22.72 -13.35
C THR A 38 8.97 22.84 -12.94
N GLU A 39 8.04 22.65 -13.87
CA GLU A 39 6.59 22.67 -13.62
C GLU A 39 6.13 21.43 -12.84
N TYR A 40 6.89 20.34 -12.92
CA TYR A 40 6.58 19.12 -12.20
C TYR A 40 7.09 19.19 -10.76
N TYR A 41 6.18 19.19 -9.79
CA TYR A 41 6.50 19.23 -8.37
C TYR A 41 6.79 17.84 -7.78
N GLY A 42 7.72 17.11 -8.40
CA GLY A 42 8.17 15.79 -7.96
C GLY A 42 9.35 15.81 -6.99
N LEU A 43 9.82 14.63 -6.59
CA LEU A 43 10.89 14.44 -5.60
C LEU A 43 12.19 15.18 -6.00
N ARG A 44 12.47 15.22 -7.30
CA ARG A 44 13.67 15.86 -7.86
C ARG A 44 13.65 17.39 -7.74
N ASN A 45 12.49 18.02 -7.88
CA ASN A 45 12.36 19.47 -8.00
C ASN A 45 11.92 20.14 -6.69
N LEU A 46 11.05 19.49 -5.91
CA LEU A 46 10.64 19.98 -4.58
C LEU A 46 11.65 19.65 -3.47
N GLY A 47 12.48 18.63 -3.68
CA GLY A 47 13.31 18.03 -2.65
C GLY A 47 12.54 17.08 -1.73
N GLY A 48 13.28 16.20 -1.05
CA GLY A 48 12.71 15.06 -0.32
C GLY A 48 11.70 15.41 0.76
N LEU A 49 12.02 16.38 1.61
CA LEU A 49 11.19 16.73 2.76
C LEU A 49 9.83 17.32 2.33
N ILE A 50 9.85 18.26 1.37
CA ILE A 50 8.64 18.94 0.89
C ILE A 50 7.77 17.93 0.12
N TYR A 51 8.38 17.06 -0.69
CA TYR A 51 7.67 16.02 -1.41
C TYR A 51 6.98 15.01 -0.48
N ILE A 52 7.64 14.57 0.60
CA ILE A 52 7.03 13.67 1.58
C ILE A 52 5.85 14.36 2.28
N LEU A 53 5.99 15.62 2.65
CA LEU A 53 4.89 16.41 3.24
C LEU A 53 3.72 16.54 2.27
N SER A 54 3.96 16.83 0.99
CA SER A 54 2.89 16.91 -0.01
C SER A 54 2.21 15.57 -0.24
N LEU A 55 2.96 14.46 -0.21
CA LEU A 55 2.36 13.11 -0.26
C LEU A 55 1.48 12.84 0.95
N ILE A 56 1.91 13.18 2.17
CA ILE A 56 1.10 12.95 3.37
C ILE A 56 -0.19 13.78 3.34
N LEU A 57 -0.11 15.05 2.96
CA LEU A 57 -1.28 15.93 2.90
C LEU A 57 -2.22 15.56 1.75
N GLY A 58 -1.66 15.27 0.58
CA GLY A 58 -2.42 14.96 -0.64
C GLY A 58 -2.98 13.53 -0.69
N PHE A 59 -2.25 12.53 -0.19
CA PHE A 59 -2.65 11.12 -0.24
C PHE A 59 -3.05 10.53 1.12
N GLY A 60 -2.69 11.15 2.24
CA GLY A 60 -2.91 10.58 3.57
C GLY A 60 -4.39 10.30 3.88
N HIS A 61 -5.29 11.18 3.45
CA HIS A 61 -6.73 10.98 3.65
C HIS A 61 -7.28 9.83 2.81
N TYR A 62 -6.87 9.70 1.54
CA TYR A 62 -7.21 8.55 0.70
C TYR A 62 -6.68 7.24 1.29
N LEU A 63 -5.47 7.25 1.86
CA LEU A 63 -4.87 6.09 2.50
C LEU A 63 -5.67 5.59 3.70
N VAL A 64 -6.05 6.51 4.59
CA VAL A 64 -6.86 6.17 5.77
C VAL A 64 -8.23 5.66 5.35
N ALA A 65 -8.90 6.33 4.40
CA ALA A 65 -10.19 5.91 3.89
C ALA A 65 -10.11 4.53 3.23
N PHE A 66 -9.12 4.29 2.36
CA PHE A 66 -8.89 3.00 1.71
C PHE A 66 -8.65 1.90 2.75
N TYR A 67 -7.84 2.17 3.77
CA TYR A 67 -7.57 1.18 4.81
C TYR A 67 -8.84 0.79 5.57
N ILE A 68 -9.61 1.78 6.03
CA ILE A 68 -10.79 1.56 6.86
C ILE A 68 -11.93 0.92 6.06
N VAL A 69 -12.20 1.43 4.86
CA VAL A 69 -13.39 1.07 4.07
C VAL A 69 -13.15 -0.17 3.23
N ILE A 70 -11.93 -0.39 2.74
CA ILE A 70 -11.63 -1.47 1.79
C ILE A 70 -10.82 -2.55 2.46
N LEU A 71 -9.65 -2.22 3.03
CA LEU A 71 -8.75 -3.26 3.55
C LEU A 71 -9.33 -3.97 4.77
N ILE A 72 -9.85 -3.27 5.78
CA ILE A 72 -10.39 -3.94 6.97
C ILE A 72 -11.51 -4.94 6.61
N PRO A 73 -12.55 -4.57 5.83
CA PRO A 73 -13.59 -5.52 5.42
C PRO A 73 -13.07 -6.67 4.59
N ILE A 74 -12.18 -6.41 3.61
CA ILE A 74 -11.58 -7.47 2.79
C ILE A 74 -10.74 -8.42 3.65
N SER A 75 -9.90 -7.89 4.53
CA SER A 75 -9.07 -8.69 5.43
C SER A 75 -9.92 -9.58 6.35
N TRP A 76 -11.07 -9.09 6.81
CA TRP A 76 -12.03 -9.89 7.56
C TRP A 76 -12.70 -10.96 6.68
N LEU A 77 -13.15 -10.59 5.48
CA LEU A 77 -13.80 -11.49 4.52
C LEU A 77 -12.87 -12.64 4.09
N LEU A 78 -11.65 -12.31 3.70
CA LEU A 78 -10.63 -13.29 3.32
C LEU A 78 -10.32 -14.25 4.47
N ARG A 79 -10.34 -13.77 5.71
CA ARG A 79 -10.18 -14.65 6.87
C ARG A 79 -11.34 -15.61 7.05
N LYS A 80 -12.56 -15.16 6.79
CA LYS A 80 -13.77 -15.96 6.95
C LYS A 80 -13.91 -17.03 5.86
N TYR A 81 -13.57 -16.70 4.62
CA TYR A 81 -13.88 -17.56 3.46
C TYR A 81 -12.66 -18.28 2.87
N VAL A 82 -11.45 -17.72 2.99
CA VAL A 82 -10.26 -18.31 2.37
C VAL A 82 -9.45 -19.05 3.43
N CYS A 83 -9.37 -20.38 3.36
CA CYS A 83 -8.63 -21.18 4.33
C CYS A 83 -7.10 -21.02 4.17
N PHE A 84 -6.61 -20.98 2.93
CA PHE A 84 -5.18 -21.01 2.65
C PHE A 84 -4.52 -19.62 2.76
N PRO A 85 -3.49 -19.45 3.60
CA PRO A 85 -2.83 -18.15 3.80
C PRO A 85 -2.14 -17.66 2.52
N MET A 86 -1.62 -18.57 1.69
CA MET A 86 -0.95 -18.25 0.43
C MET A 86 -1.94 -17.63 -0.58
N MET A 87 -3.18 -18.13 -0.62
CA MET A 87 -4.22 -17.58 -1.48
C MET A 87 -4.63 -16.16 -1.05
N ARG A 88 -4.66 -15.88 0.26
CA ARG A 88 -4.91 -14.52 0.77
C ARG A 88 -3.82 -13.54 0.32
N THR A 89 -2.55 -13.94 0.42
CA THR A 89 -1.42 -13.12 -0.06
C THR A 89 -1.54 -12.81 -1.55
N PHE A 90 -1.91 -13.82 -2.35
CA PHE A 90 -2.10 -13.65 -3.79
C PHE A 90 -3.22 -12.65 -4.13
N ILE A 91 -4.33 -12.69 -3.38
CA ILE A 91 -5.43 -11.73 -3.53
C ILE A 91 -4.97 -10.31 -3.22
N TYR A 92 -4.16 -10.10 -2.17
CA TYR A 92 -3.59 -8.77 -1.90
C TYR A 92 -2.62 -8.33 -3.00
N MET A 93 -1.77 -9.22 -3.50
CA MET A 93 -0.86 -8.91 -4.59
C MET A 93 -1.61 -8.38 -5.82
N ILE A 94 -2.68 -9.07 -6.25
CA ILE A 94 -3.49 -8.64 -7.39
C ILE A 94 -4.25 -7.35 -7.07
N GLY A 95 -4.90 -7.28 -5.91
CA GLY A 95 -5.73 -6.13 -5.53
C GLY A 95 -4.92 -4.85 -5.43
N PHE A 96 -3.74 -4.89 -4.83
CA PHE A 96 -2.85 -3.74 -4.77
C PHE A 96 -2.26 -3.42 -6.15
N GLY A 97 -1.85 -4.42 -6.95
CA GLY A 97 -1.36 -4.17 -8.31
C GLY A 97 -2.39 -3.42 -9.16
N TRP A 98 -3.67 -3.81 -9.07
CA TRP A 98 -4.77 -3.08 -9.71
C TRP A 98 -4.94 -1.68 -9.11
N GLY A 99 -4.88 -1.54 -7.79
CA GLY A 99 -4.89 -0.25 -7.12
C GLY A 99 -3.76 0.68 -7.57
N GLY A 100 -2.60 0.14 -7.94
CA GLY A 100 -1.47 0.87 -8.49
C GLY A 100 -1.80 1.62 -9.79
N LEU A 101 -2.73 1.11 -10.60
CA LEU A 101 -3.21 1.83 -11.79
C LEU A 101 -3.87 3.15 -11.42
N TRP A 102 -4.76 3.10 -10.44
CA TRP A 102 -5.47 4.28 -9.94
C TRP A 102 -4.51 5.27 -9.28
N VAL A 103 -3.53 4.77 -8.52
CA VAL A 103 -2.49 5.63 -7.92
C VAL A 103 -1.65 6.34 -8.99
N PHE A 104 -1.26 5.63 -10.05
CA PHE A 104 -0.49 6.22 -11.15
C PHE A 104 -1.26 7.37 -11.82
N ASP A 105 -2.54 7.16 -12.11
CA ASP A 105 -3.41 8.16 -12.73
C ASP A 105 -3.65 9.39 -11.82
N LEU A 106 -3.59 9.22 -10.49
CA LEU A 106 -3.64 10.32 -9.54
C LEU A 106 -2.32 11.08 -9.41
N MET A 107 -1.19 10.38 -9.52
CA MET A 107 0.14 10.97 -9.34
C MET A 107 0.62 11.74 -10.57
N TYR A 108 0.33 11.23 -11.77
CA TYR A 108 0.88 11.77 -13.01
C TYR A 108 -0.20 12.35 -13.90
N ASN A 109 -0.06 13.63 -14.25
CA ASN A 109 -0.91 14.26 -15.24
C ASN A 109 -0.70 13.59 -16.62
N PRO A 110 -1.75 13.31 -17.40
CA PRO A 110 -1.65 12.74 -18.74
C PRO A 110 -0.66 13.46 -19.67
N TYR A 111 -0.50 14.78 -19.52
CA TYR A 111 0.50 15.57 -20.23
C TYR A 111 1.93 15.05 -20.00
N PHE A 112 2.31 14.81 -18.75
CA PHE A 112 3.64 14.27 -18.41
C PHE A 112 3.76 12.79 -18.78
N VAL A 113 2.69 12.01 -18.62
CA VAL A 113 2.69 10.58 -19.01
C VAL A 113 3.00 10.42 -20.49
N ASN A 114 2.34 11.20 -21.35
CA ASN A 114 2.55 11.13 -22.79
C ASN A 114 3.86 11.79 -23.22
N GLY A 115 4.22 12.94 -22.63
CA GLY A 115 5.43 13.68 -22.98
C GLY A 115 6.73 12.98 -22.58
N TYR A 116 6.71 12.22 -21.47
CA TYR A 116 7.87 11.51 -20.94
C TYR A 116 7.78 9.98 -21.07
N HIS A 117 6.76 9.47 -21.78
CA HIS A 117 6.51 8.05 -22.00
C HIS A 117 6.55 7.21 -20.70
N LEU A 118 5.92 7.73 -19.64
CA LEU A 118 5.89 7.06 -18.34
C LEU A 118 5.16 5.72 -18.44
N ASN A 119 5.71 4.70 -17.79
CA ASN A 119 5.20 3.34 -17.93
C ASN A 119 4.23 2.99 -16.80
N ARG A 120 2.94 2.93 -17.12
CA ARG A 120 1.89 2.52 -16.17
C ARG A 120 2.11 1.13 -15.56
N MET A 121 2.79 0.22 -16.27
CA MET A 121 3.06 -1.14 -15.79
C MET A 121 4.01 -1.16 -14.59
N THR A 122 4.90 -0.18 -14.44
CA THR A 122 5.82 -0.13 -13.30
C THR A 122 5.05 0.07 -11.99
N SER A 123 4.02 0.92 -12.01
CA SER A 123 3.11 1.07 -10.86
C SER A 123 2.42 -0.25 -10.49
N ILE A 124 1.89 -0.99 -11.48
CA ILE A 124 1.26 -2.30 -11.21
C ILE A 124 2.23 -3.23 -10.48
N TRP A 125 3.47 -3.34 -10.97
CA TRP A 125 4.46 -4.23 -10.38
C TRP A 125 4.88 -3.79 -8.97
N ILE A 126 5.15 -2.49 -8.78
CA ILE A 126 5.54 -1.93 -7.48
C ILE A 126 4.44 -2.18 -6.44
N PHE A 127 3.19 -1.86 -6.78
CA PHE A 127 2.08 -2.06 -5.86
C PHE A 127 1.71 -3.53 -5.69
N ALA A 128 1.90 -4.39 -6.70
CA ALA A 128 1.74 -5.84 -6.53
C ALA A 128 2.74 -6.39 -5.50
N ILE A 129 4.01 -5.97 -5.57
CA ILE A 129 5.03 -6.33 -4.58
C ILE A 129 4.64 -5.80 -3.19
N ALA A 130 4.14 -4.56 -3.10
CA ALA A 130 3.65 -3.99 -1.85
C ALA A 130 2.50 -4.83 -1.24
N GLY A 131 1.54 -5.26 -2.06
CA GLY A 131 0.44 -6.14 -1.65
C GLY A 131 0.91 -7.52 -1.19
N LEU A 132 1.92 -8.08 -1.86
CA LEU A 132 2.57 -9.32 -1.45
C LEU A 132 3.21 -9.18 -0.05
N VAL A 133 3.99 -8.12 0.16
CA VAL A 133 4.62 -7.84 1.46
C VAL A 133 3.55 -7.68 2.55
N TYR A 134 2.49 -6.92 2.27
CA TYR A 134 1.37 -6.75 3.20
C TYR A 134 0.71 -8.09 3.58
N GLY A 135 0.40 -8.93 2.59
CA GLY A 135 -0.22 -10.24 2.84
C GLY A 135 0.67 -11.19 3.65
N LEU A 136 1.99 -11.18 3.41
CA LEU A 136 2.93 -11.95 4.23
C LEU A 136 2.97 -11.48 5.68
N VAL A 137 3.01 -10.16 5.89
CA VAL A 137 3.04 -9.57 7.24
C VAL A 137 1.74 -9.85 7.99
N GLU A 138 0.58 -9.71 7.33
CA GLU A 138 -0.71 -10.03 7.92
C GLU A 138 -0.78 -11.48 8.41
N ASN A 139 -0.38 -12.43 7.55
CA ASN A 139 -0.34 -13.84 7.90
C ASN A 139 0.58 -14.12 9.10
N LYS A 140 1.74 -13.45 9.17
CA LYS A 140 2.69 -13.60 10.28
C LYS A 140 2.14 -13.06 11.61
N ILE A 141 1.52 -11.88 11.60
CA ILE A 141 0.93 -11.26 12.80
C ILE A 141 -0.20 -12.13 13.33
N TRP A 142 -1.04 -12.67 12.45
CA TRP A 142 -2.17 -13.50 12.86
C TRP A 142 -1.73 -14.86 13.43
N ARG A 143 -0.71 -15.51 12.84
CA ARG A 143 -0.14 -16.76 13.37
C ARG A 143 0.42 -16.58 14.78
N ARG A 144 1.18 -15.52 15.04
CA ARG A 144 1.69 -15.19 16.38
C ARG A 144 0.56 -15.00 17.38
N GLY A 145 -0.49 -14.32 16.96
CA GLY A 145 -1.67 -14.08 17.77
C GLY A 145 -2.49 -15.32 18.13
N GLN A 146 -2.45 -16.37 17.32
CA GLN A 146 -3.09 -17.67 17.61
C GLN A 146 -2.27 -18.46 18.64
N MET A 147 -0.94 -18.46 18.51
CA MET A 147 -0.05 -19.17 19.45
C MET A 147 -0.14 -18.60 20.87
N GLN A 148 -0.16 -17.28 21.03
CA GLN A 148 -0.32 -16.64 22.34
C GLN A 148 -1.67 -16.94 23.00
N ASN A 149 -2.75 -17.04 22.21
CA ASN A 149 -4.07 -17.37 22.76
C ASN A 149 -4.14 -18.84 23.21
N LYS A 150 -3.46 -19.77 22.52
CA LYS A 150 -3.37 -21.17 22.95
C LYS A 150 -2.59 -21.31 24.26
N GLN A 151 -1.46 -20.62 24.41
CA GLN A 151 -0.65 -20.66 25.64
C GLN A 151 -1.36 -20.09 26.87
N LYS A 152 -2.30 -19.16 26.70
CA LYS A 152 -3.11 -18.61 27.81
C LYS A 152 -4.31 -19.48 28.20
N ALA A 153 -4.63 -20.51 27.42
CA ALA A 153 -5.77 -21.40 27.64
C ALA A 153 -5.37 -22.76 28.25
N THR A 154 -4.07 -23.02 28.34
CA THR A 154 -3.42 -24.10 29.12
C THR A 154 -2.87 -23.53 30.40
#